data_AF-A0A950BPU8-F1
#
_entry.id   AF-A0A950BPU8-F1
#
_cell.length_a   1.000
_cell.length_b   1.000
_cell.length_c   1.000
_cell.angle_alpha   90.00
_cell.angle_beta   90.00
_cell.angle_gamma   90.00
#
_symmetry.space_group_name_H-M   'P 1'
#
loop_
_entity.id
_entity.type
_entity.pdbx_description
1 polymer ?
#
loop_
_entity_poly.entity_id
_entity_poly.type
_entity_poly.pdbx_seq_one_letter_code
_entity_poly.pdbx_strand_id
1 'polypeptide(L)'
;MDIKSVLSGAIGAFVAAVMRKFPGVLLQWRDFAQAHAGPILDRYRDRLCTFNDDIQGTAAVTTGTLLAAVAVAGGRLRRDLGVRPRRD
;
A
#
# COMPACT_ATOMS: atom_id res chain seq x y z
N MET A 1 24.17 11.00 -13.84
CA MET A 1 23.20 10.72 -12.76
C MET A 1 21.86 10.45 -13.43
N ASP A 2 21.21 9.32 -13.17
CA ASP A 2 19.92 8.99 -13.79
C ASP A 2 18.73 9.49 -12.95
N ILE A 3 17.57 9.62 -13.60
CA ILE A 3 16.34 10.14 -12.99
C ILE A 3 15.89 9.33 -11.76
N LYS A 4 16.11 8.01 -11.75
CA LYS A 4 15.70 7.13 -10.64
C LYS A 4 16.56 7.38 -9.42
N SER A 5 17.87 7.57 -9.61
CA SER A 5 18.80 7.93 -8.55
C SER A 5 18.47 9.30 -7.93
N VAL A 6 18.09 10.29 -8.76
CA VAL A 6 17.67 11.62 -8.26
C VAL A 6 16.40 11.50 -7.42
N LEU A 7 15.38 10.81 -7.94
CA LEU A 7 14.10 10.62 -7.25
C LEU A 7 14.27 9.90 -5.91
N SER A 8 15.04 8.80 -5.89
CA SER A 8 15.32 8.05 -4.66
C SER A 8 16.04 8.91 -3.61
N GLY A 9 17.00 9.74 -4.05
CA GLY A 9 17.69 10.69 -3.18
C GLY A 9 16.76 11.75 -2.58
N ALA A 10 15.91 12.37 -3.42
CA ALA A 10 14.95 13.37 -2.98
C ALA A 10 13.94 12.80 -1.96
N ILE A 11 13.39 11.61 -2.23
CA ILE A 11 12.48 10.92 -1.31
C ILE A 11 13.19 10.61 0.02
N GLY A 12 14.43 10.12 -0.03
CA GLY A 12 15.21 9.84 1.16
C GLY A 12 15.42 11.07 2.04
N ALA A 13 15.79 12.20 1.43
CA ALA A 13 15.97 13.47 2.14
C ALA A 13 14.64 13.98 2.74
N PHE A 14 13.54 13.86 1.99
CA PHE A 14 12.21 14.23 2.46
C PHE A 14 11.79 13.40 3.68
N VAL A 15 11.87 12.06 3.60
CA VAL A 15 11.50 11.17 4.71
C VAL A 15 12.35 11.45 5.95
N ALA A 16 13.66 11.65 5.79
CA ALA A 16 14.55 11.99 6.90
C ALA A 16 14.16 13.31 7.58
N ALA A 17 13.74 14.32 6.79
CA ALA A 17 13.25 15.58 7.34
C ALA A 17 11.91 15.42 8.06
N VAL A 18 10.97 14.66 7.48
CA VAL A 18 9.65 14.38 8.10
C VAL A 18 9.81 13.65 9.43
N MET A 19 10.58 12.57 9.48
CA MET A 19 10.79 11.80 10.71
C MET A 19 11.45 12.64 11.82
N ARG A 20 12.35 13.57 11.46
CA ARG A 20 12.99 14.48 12.42
C ARG A 20 12.04 15.55 12.92
N LYS A 21 11.21 16.13 12.04
CA LYS A 21 10.35 17.28 12.38
C LYS A 21 9.03 16.85 13.03
N PHE A 22 8.50 15.69 12.65
CA PHE A 22 7.20 15.17 13.09
C PHE A 22 7.32 13.69 13.50
N PRO A 23 7.94 13.39 14.65
CA PRO A 23 8.07 12.03 15.14
C PRO A 23 6.69 11.35 15.29
N GLY A 24 6.54 10.14 14.78
CA GLY A 24 5.29 9.37 14.88
C GLY A 24 4.17 9.79 13.91
N VAL A 25 4.43 10.72 12.98
CA VAL A 25 3.44 11.12 11.97
C VAL A 25 3.07 9.96 11.04
N LEU A 26 1.81 9.92 10.62
CA LEU A 26 1.34 9.08 9.53
C LEU A 26 1.74 9.70 8.19
N LEU A 27 2.57 9.00 7.41
CA LEU A 27 2.91 9.40 6.04
C LEU A 27 2.12 8.56 5.02
N GLN A 28 1.31 9.21 4.20
CA GLN A 28 0.60 8.57 3.10
C GLN A 28 1.33 8.78 1.77
N TRP A 29 1.61 7.70 1.04
CA TRP A 29 2.07 7.76 -0.35
C TRP A 29 0.87 7.71 -1.29
N ARG A 30 0.90 8.53 -2.36
CA ARG A 30 -0.15 8.61 -3.36
C ARG A 30 0.44 9.01 -4.73
N ASP A 31 -0.18 8.53 -5.80
CA ASP A 31 0.04 8.89 -7.21
C ASP A 31 1.48 8.68 -7.71
N PHE A 32 2.18 7.70 -7.13
CA PHE A 32 3.46 7.24 -7.67
C PHE A 32 3.23 6.25 -8.81
N ALA A 33 3.99 6.41 -9.90
CA ALA A 33 4.01 5.42 -10.98
C ALA A 33 4.30 4.02 -10.45
N GLN A 34 3.71 2.98 -11.06
CA GLN A 34 3.79 1.59 -10.59
C GLN A 34 5.24 1.12 -10.34
N ALA A 35 6.19 1.55 -11.18
CA ALA A 35 7.60 1.22 -11.05
C ALA A 35 8.28 1.79 -9.79
N HIS A 36 7.61 2.70 -9.07
CA HIS A 36 8.12 3.38 -7.88
C HIS A 36 7.27 3.11 -6.63
N ALA A 37 5.95 3.00 -6.76
CA ALA A 37 5.04 2.85 -5.62
C ALA A 37 5.39 1.65 -4.73
N GLY A 38 5.58 0.46 -5.32
CA GLY A 38 5.97 -0.76 -4.59
C GLY A 38 7.33 -0.62 -3.89
N PRO A 39 8.42 -0.29 -4.62
CA PRO A 39 9.74 -0.10 -4.01
C PRO A 39 9.79 0.97 -2.91
N ILE A 40 9.04 2.06 -3.03
CA ILE A 40 8.94 3.09 -1.98
C ILE A 40 8.25 2.51 -0.75
N LEU A 41 7.11 1.85 -0.94
CA LEU A 41 6.36 1.23 0.14
C LEU A 41 7.23 0.21 0.89
N ASP A 42 7.89 -0.71 0.18
CA ASP A 42 8.74 -1.74 0.79
C ASP A 42 9.91 -1.14 1.57
N ARG A 43 10.49 -0.04 1.08
CA ARG A 43 11.61 0.62 1.76
C ARG A 43 11.22 1.25 3.09
N TYR A 44 10.02 1.82 3.19
CA TYR A 44 9.64 2.69 4.30
C TYR A 44 8.59 2.10 5.25
N ARG A 45 7.82 1.09 4.85
CA ARG A 45 6.75 0.48 5.66
C ARG A 45 7.15 0.08 7.08
N ASP A 46 8.39 -0.34 7.29
CA ASP A 46 8.91 -0.76 8.60
C ASP A 46 9.81 0.30 9.27
N ARG A 47 9.91 1.50 8.69
CA ARG A 47 10.78 2.59 9.17
C ARG A 47 10.03 3.75 9.80
N LEU A 48 8.77 3.95 9.41
CA LEU A 48 7.86 4.93 9.98
C LEU A 48 6.41 4.49 9.79
N CYS A 49 5.48 5.12 10.50
CA CYS A 49 4.05 4.90 10.30
C CYS A 49 3.65 5.39 8.90
N THR A 50 3.47 4.45 7.96
CA THR A 50 3.21 4.80 6.55
C THR A 50 2.41 3.74 5.82
N PHE A 51 1.70 4.17 4.77
CA PHE A 51 1.00 3.30 3.83
C PHE A 51 0.94 3.96 2.44
N ASN A 52 0.70 3.15 1.41
CA ASN A 52 0.38 3.65 0.08
C ASN A 52 -1.12 3.48 -0.18
N ASP A 53 -1.83 4.56 -0.48
CA ASP A 53 -3.29 4.50 -0.64
C ASP A 53 -3.73 3.80 -1.92
N ASP A 54 -3.03 4.02 -3.02
CA ASP A 54 -3.37 3.40 -4.31
C ASP A 54 -3.28 1.87 -4.24
N ILE A 55 -2.35 1.34 -3.43
CA ILE A 55 -2.16 -0.10 -3.18
C ILE A 55 -3.06 -0.57 -2.03
N GLN A 56 -2.82 -0.06 -0.81
CA GLN A 56 -3.40 -0.60 0.42
C GLN A 56 -4.79 -0.02 0.70
N GLY A 57 -5.02 1.25 0.39
CA GLY A 57 -6.32 1.91 0.52
C GLY A 57 -7.35 1.32 -0.44
N THR A 58 -7.00 1.20 -1.72
CA THR A 58 -7.82 0.51 -2.73
C THR A 58 -8.11 -0.94 -2.32
N ALA A 59 -7.08 -1.70 -1.91
CA ALA A 59 -7.28 -3.08 -1.47
C ALA A 59 -8.24 -3.17 -0.27
N ALA A 60 -8.14 -2.25 0.69
CA ALA A 60 -9.01 -2.22 1.86
C ALA A 60 -10.48 -1.96 1.49
N VAL A 61 -10.78 -0.94 0.68
CA VAL A 61 -12.17 -0.62 0.31
C VAL A 61 -12.77 -1.70 -0.60
N THR A 62 -12.00 -2.24 -1.54
CA THR A 62 -12.46 -3.35 -2.40
C THR A 62 -12.78 -4.59 -1.57
N THR A 63 -11.89 -4.97 -0.65
CA THR A 63 -12.10 -6.13 0.23
C THR A 63 -13.32 -5.93 1.14
N GLY A 64 -13.45 -4.76 1.76
CA GLY A 64 -14.61 -4.45 2.59
C GLY A 64 -15.93 -4.53 1.82
N THR A 65 -15.94 -4.03 0.58
CA THR A 65 -17.11 -4.10 -0.30
C THR A 65 -17.49 -5.54 -0.64
N LEU A 66 -16.51 -6.38 -0.99
CA LEU A 66 -16.75 -7.80 -1.29
C LEU A 66 -17.27 -8.56 -0.07
N LEU A 67 -16.73 -8.29 1.11
CA LEU A 67 -17.20 -8.90 2.37
C LEU A 67 -18.65 -8.52 2.66
N ALA A 68 -19.01 -7.24 2.47
CA ALA A 68 -20.38 -6.77 2.64
C ALA A 68 -21.34 -7.45 1.65
N ALA A 69 -20.96 -7.54 0.37
CA ALA A 69 -21.76 -8.21 -0.66
C ALA A 69 -21.99 -9.70 -0.35
N VAL A 70 -20.95 -10.42 0.07
CA VAL A 70 -21.04 -11.83 0.48
C VAL A 70 -21.97 -12.01 1.67
N ALA A 71 -21.91 -11.11 2.66
CA ALA A 71 -22.77 -11.18 3.83
C ALA A 71 -24.26 -11.03 3.46
N VAL A 72 -24.59 -10.09 2.56
CA VAL A 72 -25.97 -9.91 2.05
C VAL A 72 -26.43 -11.11 1.22
N ALA A 73 -25.54 -11.71 0.44
CA ALA A 73 -25.84 -12.89 -0.37
C ALA A 73 -26.01 -14.19 0.45
N GLY A 74 -25.74 -14.17 1.77
CA GLY A 74 -25.72 -15.37 2.60
C GLY A 74 -24.57 -16.34 2.26
N GLY A 75 -23.53 -15.83 1.61
CA GLY A 75 -22.45 -16.60 1.02
C GLY A 75 -21.22 -16.77 1.93
N ARG A 76 -20.16 -17.35 1.37
CA ARG A 76 -18.81 -17.35 1.97
C ARG A 76 -17.80 -16.96 0.91
N LEU A 77 -16.98 -15.95 1.22
CA LEU A 77 -16.00 -15.35 0.30
C LEU A 77 -15.14 -16.39 -0.44
N ARG A 78 -14.66 -17.42 0.29
CA ARG A 78 -13.84 -18.52 -0.27
C ARG A 78 -14.56 -19.31 -1.36
N ARG A 79 -15.88 -19.47 -1.27
CA ARG A 79 -16.70 -20.20 -2.24
C ARG A 79 -17.08 -19.29 -3.41
N ASP A 80 -17.48 -18.05 -3.11
CA ASP A 80 -18.18 -17.20 -4.08
C ASP A 80 -17.23 -16.42 -5.01
N LEU A 81 -15.94 -16.33 -4.66
CA LEU A 81 -14.90 -15.74 -5.53
C LEU A 81 -14.22 -16.75 -6.47
N GLY A 82 -14.64 -18.02 -6.48
CA GLY A 82 -14.05 -19.02 -7.40
C GLY A 82 -12.56 -19.30 -7.19
N VAL A 83 -11.98 -18.90 -6.05
CA VAL A 83 -10.59 -19.20 -5.70
C VAL A 83 -10.50 -20.69 -5.37
N ARG A 84 -10.22 -21.52 -6.38
CA ARG A 84 -9.92 -22.93 -6.16
C ARG A 84 -8.74 -23.02 -5.20
N PRO A 85 -8.81 -23.83 -4.13
CA PRO A 85 -7.64 -24.05 -3.29
C PRO A 85 -6.49 -24.56 -4.18
N ARG A 86 -5.31 -23.96 -4.04
CA ARG A 86 -4.09 -24.55 -4.62
C ARG A 86 -3.98 -25.96 -4.04
N ARG A 87 -4.16 -26.95 -4.90
CA ARG A 87 -3.64 -28.29 -4.62
C ARG A 87 -2.12 -28.15 -4.73
N ASP A 88 -1.48 -28.46 -3.63
CA ASP A 88 -0.07 -28.80 -3.52
C ASP A 88 0.37 -29.78 -4.61
#